data_AF-A0A2A5Y7C6-F1
#
_entry.id   AF-A0A2A5Y7C6-F1
#
_cell.length_a   1.000
_cell.length_b   1.000
_cell.length_c   1.000
_cell.angle_alpha   90.00
_cell.angle_beta   90.00
_cell.angle_gamma   90.00
#
_symmetry.space_group_name_H-M   'P 1'
#
loop_
_entity.id
_entity.type
_entity.pdbx_description
1 polymer ?
#
loop_
_entity_poly.entity_id
_entity_poly.type
_entity_poly.pdbx_seq_one_letter_code
_entity_poly.pdbx_strand_id
1 'polypeptide(L)'
;MSLEKPNIEAPRLGEPFLLTPGPLTTSYDAKAAMLKDWGSWDGDFRKMTQKMRDRLIQMLGNGNESFDCVPMQGSGSFSVEAMLGSFVPKTGKVLVLSNGAYGQRAAKTLNYLKRD
;
A
#
# COMPACT_ATOMS: atom_id res chain seq x y z
N MET A 1 27.83 23.98 6.26
CA MET A 1 26.40 24.12 5.89
C MET A 1 25.59 23.42 6.97
N SER A 2 25.06 24.16 7.94
CA SER A 2 24.20 23.58 8.98
C SER A 2 22.91 23.15 8.32
N LEU A 3 22.59 21.85 8.38
CA LEU A 3 21.27 21.37 8.03
C LEU A 3 20.31 22.00 9.04
N GLU A 4 19.50 22.97 8.61
CA GLU A 4 18.36 23.42 9.41
C GLU A 4 17.55 22.18 9.79
N LYS A 5 17.36 21.96 11.09
CA LYS A 5 16.54 20.83 11.54
C LYS A 5 15.11 21.10 11.09
N PRO A 6 14.52 20.28 10.20
CA PRO A 6 13.13 20.46 9.84
C PRO A 6 12.28 20.31 11.11
N ASN A 7 11.46 21.32 11.39
CA ASN A 7 10.55 21.29 12.51
C ASN A 7 9.40 20.33 12.16
N ILE A 8 9.39 19.15 12.78
CA ILE A 8 8.31 18.18 12.62
C ILE A 8 7.15 18.61 13.51
N GLU A 9 6.00 18.92 12.93
CA GLU A 9 4.79 19.29 13.66
C GLU A 9 4.40 18.17 14.64
N ALA A 10 4.28 18.50 15.93
CA ALA A 10 3.80 17.57 16.94
C ALA A 10 2.32 17.25 16.70
N PRO A 11 1.86 16.03 17.06
CA PRO A 11 0.45 15.68 16.88
C PRO A 11 -0.48 16.61 17.68
N ARG A 12 -1.50 17.17 16.99
CA ARG A 12 -2.33 18.25 17.55
C ARG A 12 -3.23 17.83 18.70
N LEU A 13 -3.52 16.53 18.88
CA LEU A 13 -4.33 16.04 20.00
C LEU A 13 -3.47 15.59 21.18
N GLY A 14 -2.15 15.83 21.14
CA GLY A 14 -1.22 15.46 22.20
C GLY A 14 -0.87 13.97 22.22
N GLU A 15 -1.26 13.21 21.19
CA GLU A 15 -0.85 11.81 21.06
C GLU A 15 0.67 11.68 20.83
N PRO A 16 1.33 10.61 21.32
CA PRO A 16 2.75 10.41 21.07
C PRO A 16 3.02 10.09 19.60
N PHE A 17 4.26 10.33 19.16
CA PHE A 17 4.73 9.80 17.88
C PHE A 17 4.74 8.26 17.90
N LEU A 18 4.13 7.65 16.89
CA LEU A 18 4.18 6.21 16.68
C LEU A 18 5.53 5.87 16.03
N LEU A 19 6.39 5.19 16.79
CA LEU A 19 7.70 4.71 16.36
C LEU A 19 7.67 3.21 16.03
N THR A 20 6.59 2.77 15.41
CA THR A 20 6.38 1.38 14.97
C THR A 20 6.64 1.26 13.47
N PRO A 21 6.83 0.06 12.91
CA PRO A 21 6.92 -0.11 11.46
C PRO A 21 5.58 0.09 10.73
N GLY A 22 4.50 0.43 11.45
CA GLY A 22 3.16 0.65 10.92
C GLY A 22 2.07 0.26 11.92
N PRO A 23 0.97 1.02 12.04
CA PRO A 23 0.76 2.35 11.46
C PRO A 23 1.66 3.42 12.09
N LEU A 24 2.00 4.45 11.32
CA LEU A 24 2.83 5.60 11.73
C LEU A 24 1.98 6.83 12.01
N THR A 25 2.55 7.82 12.71
CA THR A 25 1.94 9.14 12.87
C THR A 25 1.88 9.87 11.53
N THR A 26 0.68 10.32 11.14
CA THR A 26 0.44 11.11 9.93
C THR A 26 0.30 12.61 10.22
N SER A 27 0.51 13.45 9.20
CA SER A 27 0.29 14.90 9.29
C SER A 27 -1.18 15.23 9.58
N TYR A 28 -1.43 16.44 10.12
CA TYR A 28 -2.79 16.90 10.35
C TYR A 28 -3.63 16.93 9.07
N ASP A 29 -3.07 17.41 7.96
CA ASP A 29 -3.80 17.52 6.68
C ASP A 29 -4.25 16.16 6.15
N ALA A 30 -3.43 15.11 6.32
CA ALA A 30 -3.81 13.76 5.97
C ALA A 30 -4.98 13.25 6.83
N LYS A 31 -5.00 13.60 8.13
CA LYS A 31 -6.12 13.28 9.03
C LYS A 31 -7.38 14.05 8.65
N ALA A 32 -7.27 15.35 8.40
CA ALA A 32 -8.39 16.21 8.03
C ALA A 32 -9.04 15.76 6.70
N ALA A 33 -8.26 15.28 5.73
CA ALA A 33 -8.77 14.74 4.48
C ALA A 33 -9.70 13.53 4.66
N MET A 34 -9.57 12.78 5.76
CA MET A 34 -10.41 11.62 6.06
C MET A 34 -11.81 12.00 6.59
N LEU A 35 -12.06 13.27 6.92
CA LEU A 35 -13.36 13.75 7.39
C LEU A 35 -14.40 13.92 6.26
N LYS A 36 -14.00 13.65 5.01
CA LYS A 36 -14.86 13.80 3.83
C LYS A 36 -15.24 12.44 3.24
N ASP A 37 -16.53 12.19 3.17
CA ASP A 37 -17.12 11.06 2.44
C ASP A 37 -17.20 11.32 0.93
N TRP A 38 -17.23 10.24 0.15
CA TRP A 38 -17.28 10.28 -1.31
C TRP A 38 -18.23 9.20 -1.86
N GLY A 39 -19.04 9.54 -2.86
CA GLY A 39 -19.78 8.55 -3.64
C GLY A 39 -18.84 7.84 -4.62
N SER A 40 -18.91 6.51 -4.68
CA SER A 40 -18.02 5.69 -5.54
C SER A 40 -18.21 5.96 -7.05
N TRP A 41 -19.38 6.43 -7.44
CA TRP A 41 -19.72 6.78 -8.82
C TRP A 41 -19.42 8.26 -9.14
N ASP A 42 -19.08 9.06 -8.14
CA ASP A 42 -18.85 10.49 -8.33
C ASP A 42 -17.60 10.72 -9.17
N GLY A 43 -17.70 11.68 -10.11
CA GLY A 43 -16.59 12.04 -10.98
C GLY A 43 -15.34 12.46 -10.21
N ASP A 44 -15.52 13.12 -9.07
CA ASP A 44 -14.40 13.57 -8.24
C ASP A 44 -13.70 12.42 -7.49
N PHE A 45 -14.45 11.41 -7.03
CA PHE A 45 -13.86 10.21 -6.45
C PHE A 45 -13.03 9.46 -7.49
N ARG A 46 -13.58 9.27 -8.70
CA ARG A 46 -12.88 8.63 -9.82
C ARG A 46 -11.61 9.37 -10.21
N LYS A 47 -11.66 10.71 -10.30
CA LYS A 47 -10.48 11.55 -10.56
C LYS A 47 -9.43 11.44 -9.46
N MET A 48 -9.86 11.42 -8.19
CA MET A 48 -8.97 11.23 -7.05
C MET A 48 -8.27 9.86 -7.12
N THR A 49 -9.02 8.79 -7.40
CA THR A 49 -8.46 7.45 -7.58
C THR A 49 -7.47 7.40 -8.74
N GLN A 50 -7.80 7.99 -9.90
CA GLN A 50 -6.88 8.05 -11.04
C GLN A 50 -5.59 8.80 -10.69
N LYS A 51 -5.71 9.98 -10.07
CA LYS A 51 -4.55 10.77 -9.64
C LYS A 51 -3.67 10.02 -8.64
N MET A 52 -4.25 9.25 -7.74
CA MET A 52 -3.50 8.40 -6.81
C MET A 52 -2.72 7.31 -7.56
N ARG A 53 -3.37 6.60 -8.50
CA ARG A 53 -2.74 5.57 -9.33
C ARG A 53 -1.57 6.14 -10.14
N ASP A 54 -1.78 7.27 -10.81
CA ASP A 54 -0.76 7.93 -11.63
C ASP A 54 0.48 8.30 -10.79
N ARG A 55 0.26 8.89 -9.61
CA ARG A 55 1.35 9.26 -8.70
C ARG A 55 2.12 8.05 -8.19
N LEU A 56 1.44 6.94 -7.90
CA LEU A 56 2.10 5.70 -7.47
C LEU A 56 2.96 5.10 -8.59
N ILE A 57 2.47 5.11 -9.83
CA ILE A 57 3.22 4.63 -10.99
C ILE A 57 4.44 5.52 -11.23
N GLN A 58 4.29 6.85 -11.15
CA GLN A 58 5.40 7.79 -11.31
C GLN A 58 6.55 7.57 -10.30
N MET A 59 6.24 7.10 -9.09
CA MET A 59 7.27 6.79 -8.07
C MET A 59 8.21 5.65 -8.48
N LEU A 60 7.85 4.83 -9.47
CA LEU A 60 8.72 3.76 -10.01
C LEU A 60 9.90 4.31 -10.83
N GLY A 61 9.84 5.56 -11.29
CA GLY A 61 10.89 6.20 -12.09
C GLY A 61 10.84 5.80 -13.57
N ASN A 62 12.01 5.63 -14.20
CA ASN A 62 12.12 5.25 -15.62
C ASN A 62 11.55 3.83 -15.84
N GLY A 63 10.76 3.65 -16.91
CA GLY A 63 10.08 2.39 -17.20
C GLY A 63 8.69 2.25 -16.59
N ASN A 64 8.18 3.31 -15.93
CA ASN A 64 6.86 3.30 -15.30
C ASN A 64 5.70 3.06 -16.28
N GLU A 65 5.90 3.33 -17.57
CA GLU A 65 4.92 3.13 -18.63
C GLU A 65 4.53 1.66 -18.85
N SER A 66 5.33 0.73 -18.34
CA SER A 66 5.07 -0.71 -18.40
C SER A 66 4.21 -1.23 -17.25
N PHE A 67 3.81 -0.37 -16.31
CA PHE A 67 3.12 -0.75 -15.08
C PHE A 67 1.73 -0.12 -14.98
N ASP A 68 0.87 -0.78 -14.21
CA ASP A 68 -0.40 -0.24 -13.78
C ASP A 68 -0.54 -0.39 -12.24
N CYS A 69 -1.43 0.39 -11.63
CA CYS A 69 -1.75 0.37 -10.22
C CYS A 69 -3.21 -0.02 -10.02
N VAL A 70 -3.46 -1.14 -9.31
CA VAL A 70 -4.80 -1.56 -8.91
C VAL A 70 -4.95 -1.35 -7.40
N PRO A 71 -5.77 -0.39 -6.95
CA PRO A 71 -6.02 -0.20 -5.52
C PRO A 71 -6.76 -1.41 -4.93
N MET A 72 -6.20 -1.98 -3.87
CA MET A 72 -6.80 -3.11 -3.14
C MET A 72 -7.22 -2.67 -1.75
N GLN A 73 -8.51 -2.84 -1.43
CA GLN A 73 -9.02 -2.55 -0.09
C GLN A 73 -8.55 -3.62 0.90
N GLY A 74 -7.76 -3.23 1.88
CA GLY A 74 -7.30 -4.10 2.96
C GLY A 74 -5.85 -3.86 3.33
N SER A 75 -5.26 -4.82 4.03
CA SER A 75 -3.86 -4.77 4.42
C SER A 75 -2.93 -5.17 3.27
N GLY A 76 -1.62 -4.96 3.45
CA GLY A 76 -0.62 -5.46 2.50
C GLY A 76 -0.71 -6.97 2.24
N SER A 77 -1.09 -7.78 3.24
CA SER A 77 -1.27 -9.23 3.05
C SER A 77 -2.39 -9.54 2.05
N PHE A 78 -3.43 -8.72 1.97
CA PHE A 78 -4.55 -8.92 1.05
C PHE A 78 -4.09 -8.67 -0.40
N SER A 79 -3.22 -7.68 -0.60
CA SER A 79 -2.62 -7.39 -1.91
C SER A 79 -1.70 -8.54 -2.37
N VAL A 80 -0.90 -9.10 -1.46
CA VAL A 80 -0.06 -10.28 -1.77
C VAL A 80 -0.91 -11.49 -2.12
N GLU A 81 -2.00 -11.75 -1.38
CA GLU A 81 -2.92 -12.84 -1.68
C GLU A 81 -3.62 -12.65 -3.03
N ALA A 82 -4.13 -11.44 -3.32
CA ALA A 82 -4.73 -11.12 -4.61
C ALA A 82 -3.73 -11.33 -5.77
N MET A 83 -2.48 -10.91 -5.61
CA MET A 83 -1.41 -11.12 -6.59
C MET A 83 -1.16 -12.62 -6.84
N LEU A 84 -0.95 -13.41 -5.78
CA LEU A 84 -0.70 -14.85 -5.89
C LEU A 84 -1.90 -15.59 -6.49
N GLY A 85 -3.11 -15.21 -6.11
CA GLY A 85 -4.35 -15.80 -6.63
C GLY A 85 -4.63 -15.44 -8.09
N SER A 86 -4.20 -14.26 -8.55
CA SER A 86 -4.53 -13.76 -9.89
C SER A 86 -3.46 -14.08 -10.93
N PHE A 87 -2.18 -14.04 -10.56
CA PHE A 87 -1.08 -14.18 -11.51
C PHE A 87 -0.53 -15.61 -11.62
N VAL A 88 -0.84 -16.49 -10.67
CA VAL A 88 -0.39 -17.88 -10.69
C VAL A 88 -1.55 -18.78 -11.15
N PRO A 89 -1.46 -19.41 -12.33
CA PRO A 89 -2.41 -20.43 -12.75
C PRO A 89 -2.49 -21.57 -11.74
N LYS A 90 -3.61 -22.28 -11.66
CA LYS A 90 -3.75 -23.44 -10.74
C LYS A 90 -2.73 -24.56 -10.99
N THR A 91 -2.20 -24.64 -12.21
CA THR A 91 -1.15 -25.59 -12.60
C THR A 91 0.25 -25.00 -12.55
N GLY A 92 0.38 -23.72 -12.19
CA GLY A 92 1.66 -23.03 -12.08
C GLY A 92 2.43 -23.46 -10.84
N LYS A 93 3.74 -23.20 -10.85
CA LYS A 93 4.63 -23.41 -9.70
C LYS A 93 5.26 -22.10 -9.28
N VAL A 94 5.42 -21.91 -7.97
CA VAL A 94 5.97 -20.68 -7.39
C VAL A 94 7.16 -21.02 -6.51
N LEU A 95 8.28 -20.34 -6.74
CA LEU A 95 9.42 -20.36 -5.83
C LEU A 95 9.26 -19.23 -4.81
N VAL A 96 9.12 -19.57 -3.53
CA VAL A 96 9.04 -18.58 -2.44
C VAL A 96 10.37 -18.49 -1.70
N LEU A 97 11.00 -17.32 -1.72
CA LEU A 97 12.17 -17.02 -0.89
C LEU A 97 11.70 -16.68 0.53
N SER A 98 11.67 -17.67 1.42
CA SER A 98 11.08 -17.55 2.75
C SER A 98 12.11 -17.35 3.87
N ASN A 99 12.74 -16.17 3.92
CA ASN A 99 13.70 -15.79 4.97
C ASN A 99 13.09 -14.99 6.14
N GLY A 100 11.76 -14.97 6.27
CA GLY A 100 11.07 -14.24 7.33
C GLY A 100 9.55 -14.37 7.25
N ALA A 101 8.85 -13.68 8.17
CA ALA A 101 7.41 -13.81 8.36
C ALA A 101 6.58 -13.52 7.10
N TYR A 102 7.02 -12.60 6.24
CA TYR A 102 6.33 -12.28 4.99
C TYR A 102 6.39 -13.42 3.97
N GLY A 103 7.59 -14.01 3.76
CA GLY A 103 7.74 -15.16 2.87
C GLY A 103 7.02 -16.40 3.37
N GLN A 104 7.07 -16.66 4.68
CA GLN A 104 6.31 -17.75 5.31
C GLN A 104 4.81 -17.57 5.12
N ARG A 105 4.31 -16.33 5.23
CA ARG A 105 2.90 -16.00 4.97
C ARG A 105 2.52 -16.21 3.51
N ALA A 106 3.38 -15.81 2.57
CA ALA A 106 3.15 -16.03 1.14
C ALA A 106 3.05 -17.53 0.80
N ALA A 107 3.94 -18.36 1.35
CA ALA A 107 3.89 -19.81 1.20
C ALA A 107 2.60 -20.40 1.80
N LYS A 108 2.20 -19.95 2.99
CA LYS A 108 0.93 -20.36 3.62
C LYS A 108 -0.28 -19.98 2.77
N THR A 109 -0.28 -18.79 2.17
CA THR A 109 -1.32 -18.33 1.25
C THR A 109 -1.40 -19.22 0.01
N LEU A 110 -0.28 -19.59 -0.61
CA LEU A 110 -0.27 -20.50 -1.76
C LEU A 110 -0.87 -21.87 -1.42
N ASN A 111 -0.51 -22.46 -0.28
CA ASN A 111 -1.11 -23.71 0.20
C ASN A 111 -2.63 -23.58 0.39
N TYR A 112 -3.08 -22.49 1.02
CA TYR A 112 -4.53 -22.23 1.22
C TYR A 112 -5.27 -22.09 -0.11
N LEU A 113 -4.64 -21.42 -1.08
CA LEU A 113 -5.16 -21.23 -2.43
C LEU A 113 -5.02 -22.47 -3.34
N LYS A 114 -4.49 -23.60 -2.83
CA LYS A 114 -4.18 -24.82 -3.58
C LYS A 114 -3.29 -24.58 -4.80
N ARG A 115 -2.17 -23.88 -4.56
CA ARG A 115 -1.15 -23.46 -5.55
C ARG A 115 0.28 -23.79 -5.08
N ASP A 116 0.43 -24.88 -4.35
CA ASP A 116 1.71 -25.48 -3.93
C ASP A 116 2.36 -26.32 -5.04
#